data_AF-A0A9W9CTS7-F1
#
_entry.id   AF-A0A9W9CTS7-F1
#
_cell.length_a   1.000
_cell.length_b   1.000
_cell.length_c   1.000
_cell.angle_alpha   90.00
_cell.angle_beta   90.00
_cell.angle_gamma   90.00
#
_symmetry.space_group_name_H-M   'P 1'
#
loop_
_entity.id
_entity.type
_entity.pdbx_description
1 polymer ?
#
loop_
_entity_poly.entity_id
_entity_poly.type
_entity_poly.pdbx_seq_one_letter_code
_entity_poly.pdbx_strand_id
1 'polypeptide(L)'
;MQRTGSLLVKYGGSTPLGSLPAAFKTGVETASKSIESNYPKVTEAVIQGSQPHKSHKDKNDEKEVITVSYHTEKGTRVTSIHVHEDQTWKEFPSRNASKGK
;
A
#
# COMPACT_ATOMS: atom_id res chain seq x y z
N MET A 1 23.57 6.85 6.26
CA MET A 1 23.05 7.46 5.01
C MET A 1 21.97 6.55 4.46
N GLN A 2 20.70 6.76 4.83
CA GLN A 2 19.61 6.04 4.18
C GLN A 2 19.39 6.71 2.83
N ARG A 3 19.70 5.99 1.74
CA ARG A 3 19.33 6.46 0.40
C ARG A 3 17.81 6.49 0.36
N THR A 4 17.23 7.69 0.31
CA THR A 4 15.85 7.89 -0.09
C THR A 4 15.77 7.59 -1.60
N GLY A 5 15.85 6.30 -1.94
CA GLY A 5 15.60 5.85 -3.31
C GLY A 5 14.15 6.16 -3.65
N SER A 6 13.94 6.84 -4.77
CA SER A 6 12.60 7.06 -5.32
C SER A 6 11.89 5.72 -5.47
N LEU A 7 10.63 5.67 -5.03
CA LEU A 7 9.74 4.52 -5.27
C LEU A 7 9.65 4.22 -6.77
N LEU A 8 9.66 2.94 -7.13
CA LEU A 8 9.41 2.53 -8.52
C LEU A 8 7.91 2.59 -8.84
N VAL A 9 7.07 2.37 -7.82
CA VAL A 9 5.63 2.57 -7.93
C VAL A 9 5.26 4.04 -8.04
N LYS A 10 4.31 4.32 -8.93
CA LYS A 10 3.65 5.63 -9.00
C LYS A 10 2.42 5.63 -8.12
N TYR A 11 2.21 6.69 -7.35
CA TYR A 11 0.95 6.89 -6.64
C TYR A 11 -0.13 7.37 -7.60
N GLY A 12 -1.13 6.54 -7.83
CA GLY A 12 -2.28 6.81 -8.69
C GLY A 12 -3.56 7.11 -7.89
N GLY A 13 -4.66 7.32 -8.62
CA GLY A 13 -5.97 7.65 -8.06
C GLY A 13 -6.12 9.12 -7.64
N SER A 14 -7.23 9.42 -6.95
CA SER A 14 -7.59 10.77 -6.54
C SER A 14 -6.99 11.20 -5.20
N THR A 15 -6.49 10.25 -4.40
CA THR A 15 -5.93 10.52 -3.08
C THR A 15 -4.40 10.51 -3.15
N PRO A 16 -3.73 11.67 -3.09
CA PRO A 16 -2.28 11.71 -3.10
C PRO A 16 -1.70 11.29 -1.75
N LEU A 17 -0.49 10.72 -1.75
CA LEU A 17 0.25 10.39 -0.52
C LEU A 17 0.37 11.59 0.44
N GLY A 18 0.54 12.79 -0.12
CA GLY A 18 0.60 14.06 0.60
C GLY A 18 -0.62 14.37 1.47
N SER A 19 -1.78 13.78 1.17
CA SER A 19 -3.04 14.00 1.91
C SER A 19 -3.18 13.13 3.17
N LEU A 20 -2.33 12.13 3.34
CA LEU A 20 -2.40 11.22 4.50
C LEU A 20 -1.82 11.87 5.78
N PRO A 21 -2.24 11.40 6.97
CA PRO A 21 -1.57 11.76 8.22
C PRO A 21 -0.10 11.30 8.21
N ALA A 22 0.77 12.04 8.90
CA ALA A 22 2.22 11.85 8.84
C ALA A 22 2.68 10.41 9.16
N ALA A 23 2.09 9.79 10.19
CA ALA A 23 2.41 8.42 10.58
C ALA A 23 2.08 7.40 9.47
N PHE A 24 0.92 7.54 8.82
CA PHE A 24 0.50 6.66 7.72
C PHE A 24 1.33 6.88 6.45
N LYS A 25 1.81 8.10 6.17
CA LYS A 25 2.69 8.35 5.02
C LYS A 25 3.92 7.47 5.07
N THR A 26 4.63 7.47 6.19
CA THR A 26 5.84 6.66 6.40
C THR A 26 5.53 5.16 6.30
N GLY A 27 4.41 4.72 6.87
CA GLY A 27 3.95 3.33 6.76
C GLY A 27 3.65 2.92 5.32
N VAL A 28 2.94 3.77 4.57
CA VAL A 28 2.60 3.54 3.16
C VAL A 28 3.85 3.49 2.29
N GLU A 29 4.81 4.40 2.47
CA GLU A 29 6.06 4.39 1.72
C GLU A 29 6.89 3.13 2.01
N THR A 30 7.02 2.76 3.29
CA THR A 30 7.78 1.58 3.72
C THR A 30 7.14 0.29 3.19
N ALA A 31 5.82 0.18 3.30
CA ALA A 31 5.09 -0.95 2.75
C ALA A 31 5.17 -0.99 1.23
N SER A 32 5.09 0.16 0.54
CA SER A 32 5.20 0.25 -0.93
C SER A 32 6.55 -0.30 -1.42
N LYS A 33 7.66 0.03 -0.74
CA LYS A 33 9.00 -0.52 -1.04
C LYS A 33 9.06 -2.04 -0.87
N SER A 34 8.43 -2.55 0.19
CA SER A 34 8.35 -4.00 0.42
C SER A 34 7.53 -4.69 -0.67
N ILE A 35 6.40 -4.09 -1.07
CA ILE A 35 5.50 -4.64 -2.08
C ILE A 35 6.13 -4.63 -3.47
N GLU A 36 6.75 -3.53 -3.90
CA GLU A 36 7.39 -3.47 -5.22
C GLU A 36 8.55 -4.48 -5.34
N SER A 37 9.29 -4.71 -4.25
CA SER A 37 10.33 -5.74 -4.21
C SER A 37 9.77 -7.16 -4.30
N ASN A 38 8.62 -7.43 -3.64
CA ASN A 38 8.00 -8.75 -3.63
C ASN A 38 7.21 -9.05 -4.91
N TYR A 39 6.73 -8.01 -5.59
CA TYR A 39 5.86 -8.12 -6.76
C TYR A 39 6.41 -7.30 -7.93
N PRO A 40 7.33 -7.87 -8.74
CA PRO A 40 8.00 -7.15 -9.83
C PRO A 40 7.07 -6.58 -10.92
N LYS A 41 5.81 -7.03 -10.97
CA LYS A 41 4.79 -6.56 -11.92
C LYS A 41 4.03 -5.34 -11.42
N VAL A 42 4.19 -4.95 -10.15
CA VAL A 42 3.53 -3.79 -9.57
C VAL A 42 4.23 -2.53 -10.05
N THR A 43 3.46 -1.62 -10.61
CA THR A 43 3.96 -0.32 -11.12
C THR A 43 3.16 0.86 -10.57
N GLU A 44 1.99 0.60 -9.97
CA GLU A 44 1.09 1.61 -9.45
C GLU A 44 0.59 1.25 -8.05
N ALA A 45 0.55 2.25 -7.16
CA ALA A 45 -0.04 2.17 -5.83
C ALA A 45 -1.19 3.18 -5.75
N VAL A 46 -2.37 2.73 -5.34
CA VAL A 46 -3.58 3.55 -5.27
C VAL A 46 -4.06 3.59 -3.82
N ILE A 47 -4.07 4.79 -3.24
CA ILE A 47 -4.56 5.03 -1.88
C ILE A 47 -6.08 5.14 -1.94
N GLN A 48 -6.77 4.32 -1.15
CA GLN A 48 -8.23 4.25 -1.11
C GLN A 48 -8.76 5.10 0.05
N GLY A 49 -8.85 6.41 -0.18
CA GLY A 49 -9.31 7.38 0.82
C GLY A 49 -8.19 7.94 1.68
N SER A 50 -8.32 9.20 2.09
CA SER A 50 -7.31 9.92 2.87
C SER A 50 -7.48 9.80 4.39
N GLN A 51 -8.61 9.25 4.84
CA GLN A 51 -8.97 9.14 6.25
C GLN A 51 -8.78 7.69 6.73
N PRO A 52 -8.11 7.49 7.88
CA PRO A 52 -8.07 6.21 8.55
C PRO A 52 -9.49 5.70 8.82
N HIS A 53 -9.69 4.39 8.68
CA HIS A 53 -10.99 3.76 8.89
C HIS A 53 -10.84 2.34 9.41
N LYS A 54 -11.93 1.74 9.89
CA LYS A 54 -11.93 0.33 10.31
C LYS A 54 -11.85 -0.62 9.12
N SER A 55 -11.03 -1.65 9.26
CA SER A 55 -10.87 -2.70 8.26
C SER A 55 -12.16 -3.52 8.11
N HIS A 56 -12.71 -3.57 6.90
CA HIS A 56 -13.86 -4.45 6.60
C HIS A 56 -13.43 -5.89 6.31
N LYS A 57 -12.17 -6.09 5.90
CA LYS A 57 -11.58 -7.41 5.61
C LYS A 57 -11.05 -8.12 6.86
N ASP A 58 -10.78 -7.35 7.90
CA ASP A 58 -10.30 -7.87 9.18
C ASP A 58 -11.08 -7.19 10.30
N LYS A 59 -12.19 -7.81 10.70
CA LYS A 59 -13.10 -7.26 11.70
C LYS A 59 -12.56 -7.36 13.12
N ASN A 60 -11.53 -8.19 13.33
CA ASN A 60 -10.89 -8.37 14.64
C ASN A 60 -9.75 -7.38 14.86
N ASP A 61 -9.39 -6.63 13.81
CA ASP A 61 -8.40 -5.58 13.89
C ASP A 61 -9.07 -4.29 14.36
N GLU A 62 -8.78 -3.91 15.60
CA GLU A 62 -9.36 -2.72 16.23
C GLU A 62 -8.68 -1.42 15.77
N LYS A 63 -7.51 -1.53 15.11
CA LYS A 63 -6.75 -0.38 14.66
C LYS A 63 -7.36 0.21 13.39
N GLU A 64 -7.26 1.52 13.27
CA GLU A 64 -7.58 2.19 12.02
C GLU A 64 -6.52 1.91 10.95
N VAL A 65 -6.97 1.92 9.70
CA VAL A 65 -6.16 1.57 8.55
C VAL A 65 -6.32 2.58 7.43
N ILE A 66 -5.25 2.75 6.65
CA ILE A 66 -5.31 3.27 5.29
C ILE A 66 -5.16 2.08 4.34
N THR A 67 -6.11 1.96 3.42
CA THR A 67 -6.08 0.91 2.40
C THR A 67 -5.27 1.39 1.20
N VAL A 68 -4.30 0.60 0.77
CA VAL A 68 -3.54 0.86 -0.47
C VAL A 68 -3.65 -0.37 -1.37
N SER A 69 -4.09 -0.20 -2.61
CA SER A 69 -4.11 -1.26 -3.61
C SER A 69 -2.97 -1.11 -4.61
N TYR A 70 -2.36 -2.22 -4.98
CA TYR A 70 -1.22 -2.25 -5.89
C TYR A 70 -1.60 -2.93 -7.20
N HIS A 71 -1.24 -2.28 -8.30
CA HIS A 71 -1.68 -2.64 -9.63
C HIS A 71 -0.49 -2.81 -10.58
N THR A 72 -0.69 -3.66 -11.58
CA THR A 72 0.20 -3.70 -12.74
C THR A 72 -0.06 -2.52 -13.66
N GLU A 73 0.82 -2.31 -14.64
CA GLU A 73 0.66 -1.29 -15.68
C GLU A 73 -0.68 -1.40 -16.44
N LYS A 74 -1.24 -2.61 -16.51
CA LYS A 74 -2.55 -2.87 -17.15
C LYS A 74 -3.75 -2.59 -16.23
N GLY A 75 -3.52 -2.04 -15.04
CA GLY A 75 -4.55 -1.78 -14.02
C GLY A 75 -4.99 -3.00 -13.22
N THR A 76 -4.41 -4.19 -13.48
CA THR A 76 -4.78 -5.41 -12.75
C THR A 76 -4.27 -5.34 -11.32
N ARG A 77 -5.19 -5.42 -10.34
CA ARG A 77 -4.80 -5.48 -8.93
C ARG A 77 -4.00 -6.75 -8.65
N VAL A 78 -2.81 -6.59 -8.08
CA VAL A 78 -1.92 -7.67 -7.64
C VAL A 78 -2.16 -7.99 -6.18
N THR A 79 -2.15 -6.96 -5.33
CA THR A 79 -2.35 -7.08 -3.88
C THR A 79 -2.95 -5.80 -3.32
N SER A 80 -3.39 -5.84 -2.07
CA SER A 80 -3.80 -4.67 -1.31
C SER A 80 -3.27 -4.80 0.10
N ILE A 81 -2.97 -3.70 0.76
CA ILE A 81 -2.55 -3.67 2.15
C ILE A 81 -3.47 -2.78 2.96
N HIS A 82 -3.57 -3.08 4.24
CA HIS A 82 -4.06 -2.15 5.25
C HIS A 82 -2.87 -1.71 6.09
N VAL A 83 -2.56 -0.42 6.06
CA VAL A 83 -1.46 0.19 6.83
C VAL A 83 -2.02 0.79 8.10
N HIS A 84 -1.41 0.49 9.24
CA HIS A 84 -1.71 1.06 10.54
C HIS A 84 -0.87 2.30 10.84
N GLU A 85 -1.30 3.07 11.84
CA GLU A 85 -0.57 4.24 12.32
C GLU A 85 0.82 3.89 12.87
N ASP A 86 0.97 2.71 13.47
CA ASP A 86 2.25 2.20 14.00
C ASP A 86 3.20 1.68 12.90
N GLN A 87 2.88 1.94 11.63
CA GLN A 87 3.64 1.56 10.44
C GLN A 87 3.69 0.05 10.18
N THR A 88 2.94 -0.75 10.93
CA THR A 88 2.69 -2.15 10.56
C THR A 88 1.65 -2.20 9.44
N TRP A 89 1.69 -3.26 8.63
CA TRP A 89 0.67 -3.46 7.60
C TRP A 89 0.29 -4.93 7.46
N LYS A 90 -0.96 -5.15 7.08
CA LYS A 90 -1.47 -6.47 6.71
C LYS A 90 -1.68 -6.55 5.21
N GLU A 91 -1.18 -7.61 4.60
CA GLU A 91 -1.30 -7.85 3.16
C GLU A 91 -2.49 -8.75 2.83
N PHE A 92 -3.22 -8.38 1.78
CA PHE A 92 -4.35 -9.11 1.20
C PHE A 92 -4.09 -9.34 -0.30
N PRO A 93 -3.36 -10.40 -0.65
CA PRO A 93 -3.02 -10.71 -2.04
C PRO A 93 -4.27 -11.05 -2.85
N SER A 94 -4.26 -10.66 -4.13
CA SER A 94 -5.30 -11.08 -5.07
C SER A 94 -4.99 -12.47 -5.64
N ARG A 95 -5.96 -13.06 -6.36
CA ARG A 95 -5.74 -14.29 -7.15
C ARG A 95 -4.64 -14.15 -8.19
N ASN A 96 -4.37 -12.93 -8.66
CA ASN A 96 -3.36 -12.64 -9.67
C ASN A 96 -1.99 -12.32 -9.04
N ALA A 97 -1.85 -12.46 -7.72
CA ALA A 97 -0.59 -12.25 -7.03
C ALA A 97 0.42 -13.32 -7.44
N SER A 98 1.48 -12.90 -8.14
CA SER A 98 2.68 -13.71 -8.35
C SER A 98 3.86 -13.01 -7.68
N LYS A 99 4.34 -13.55 -6.56
CA LYS A 99 5.58 -13.08 -5.95
C LYS A 99 6.76 -13.41 -6.86
N GLY A 100 7.74 -12.51 -6.95
CA GLY A 100 9.03 -12.83 -7.58
C GLY A 100 9.69 -13.99 -6.84
N LYS A 101 10.31 -14.91 -7.58
CA LYS A 101 11.20 -15.93 -6.98
C LYS A 101 12.53 -15.29 -6.59
#